data_AF-A0A5R8XXY8-F1
#
_entry.id   AF-A0A5R8XXY8-F1
#
_cell.length_a   1.000
_cell.length_b   1.000
_cell.length_c   1.000
_cell.angle_alpha   90.00
_cell.angle_beta   90.00
_cell.angle_gamma   90.00
#
_symmetry.space_group_name_H-M   'P 1'
#
loop_
_entity.id
_entity.type
_entity.pdbx_description
1 polymer ?
#
loop_
_entity_poly.entity_id
_entity_poly.type
_entity_poly.pdbx_seq_one_letter_code
_entity_poly.pdbx_strand_id
1 'polypeptide(L)'
;MRYILLFCFFLIVSNADDNSFSKEFEDIKLIQKGIKRDFYINELLKKDVSSEIAYESLSLIDNMNNELFFNFAKKYNHDETFAVAQCMNMSVKDLINTYADCIVLGLDTKKLSRLSAIEFDLIKQKVNNKYPDFSNKLKVVSAAIPFTKLITQKKDDFYDIFLNVNKEFRQKYFNYKLPKRSFEKIFIDKEKFNQFLNISLTDSKLDNLNSSLLEIDDKELNFTSSFLLGLSNIKINNFNQAFIYFNNALLKTSSQYQIDKINFWLYKITKDETYLNNLLNSNELNFYSYNAIEIVKKDIDLGTLLTKIENIDSLRKEYDTNRIALLYSLAKTKSNFDLNMISRDFNVGIFQLKVDLIDSISNLLNLEKENEKIDYFNIDENLKFANIHISNIENRYKNPLLVSIVFDGVKINFEKIELNTLEPYISLELLLKDNLEEKKNFLMYYVLYYNSLTKKSKDKISLQSIFENLMKPIHKLDE
;
A
#
# COMPACT_ATOMS: atom_id res chain seq x y z
N MET A 1 66.44 38.99 -2.40
CA MET A 1 66.00 38.26 -1.19
C MET A 1 64.47 38.30 -1.18
N ARG A 2 63.82 37.15 -0.94
CA ARG A 2 62.38 36.83 -1.06
C ARG A 2 61.85 36.52 -2.47
N TYR A 3 61.98 35.24 -2.84
CA TYR A 3 61.12 34.58 -3.81
C TYR A 3 59.76 34.29 -3.15
N ILE A 4 58.67 34.69 -3.81
CA ILE A 4 57.30 34.34 -3.45
C ILE A 4 56.96 33.04 -4.18
N LEU A 5 56.76 31.97 -3.42
CA LEU A 5 56.26 30.68 -3.90
C LEU A 5 54.75 30.82 -4.17
N LEU A 6 54.38 30.85 -5.45
CA LEU A 6 53.00 30.72 -5.91
C LEU A 6 52.66 29.22 -5.93
N PHE A 7 51.92 28.76 -4.93
CA PHE A 7 51.37 27.41 -4.89
C PHE A 7 50.10 27.39 -5.76
N CYS A 8 50.25 27.07 -7.05
CA CYS A 8 49.11 26.68 -7.88
C CYS A 8 48.63 25.31 -7.42
N PHE A 9 47.55 25.28 -6.66
CA PHE A 9 46.79 24.06 -6.42
C PHE A 9 46.04 23.73 -7.72
N PHE A 10 46.66 22.94 -8.60
CA PHE A 10 45.95 22.27 -9.67
C PHE A 10 45.03 21.24 -9.01
N LEU A 11 43.74 21.58 -8.90
CA LEU A 11 42.69 20.58 -8.74
C LEU A 11 42.70 19.75 -10.03
N ILE A 12 43.38 18.61 -9.99
CA ILE A 12 43.13 17.53 -10.94
C ILE A 12 41.73 17.03 -10.60
N VAL A 13 40.72 17.55 -11.30
CA VAL A 13 39.41 16.90 -11.38
C VAL A 13 39.66 15.60 -12.13
N SER A 14 39.45 14.48 -11.45
CA SER A 14 39.53 13.14 -12.01
C SER A 14 38.46 12.95 -13.07
N ASN A 15 38.82 13.06 -14.36
CA ASN A 15 38.00 12.69 -15.53
C ASN A 15 37.66 11.17 -15.63
N ALA A 16 37.79 10.42 -14.54
CA ALA A 16 37.57 8.97 -14.52
C ALA A 16 36.08 8.62 -14.32
N ASP A 17 35.33 9.43 -13.57
CA ASP A 17 33.93 9.11 -13.20
C ASP A 17 32.93 9.38 -14.34
N ASP A 18 33.12 10.45 -15.11
CA ASP A 18 32.21 10.83 -16.21
C ASP A 18 32.17 9.78 -17.35
N ASN A 19 33.32 9.15 -17.64
CA ASN A 19 33.41 8.07 -18.63
C ASN A 19 32.70 6.79 -18.17
N SER A 20 32.64 6.53 -16.86
CA SER A 20 32.00 5.36 -16.29
C SER A 20 30.47 5.46 -16.40
N PHE A 21 29.90 6.60 -16.01
CA PHE A 21 28.45 6.83 -16.08
C PHE A 21 27.95 6.92 -17.52
N SER A 22 28.75 7.48 -18.43
CA SER A 22 28.42 7.51 -19.87
C SER A 22 28.24 6.09 -20.42
N LYS A 23 29.12 5.15 -20.05
CA LYS A 23 29.00 3.74 -20.45
C LYS A 23 27.76 3.08 -19.84
N GLU A 24 27.53 3.25 -18.54
CA GLU A 24 26.34 2.71 -17.86
C GLU A 24 25.05 3.24 -18.49
N PHE A 25 25.02 4.51 -18.91
CA PHE A 25 23.89 5.10 -19.61
C PHE A 25 23.66 4.50 -21.01
N GLU A 26 24.73 4.27 -21.78
CA GLU A 26 24.64 3.56 -23.06
C GLU A 26 24.14 2.12 -22.89
N ASP A 27 24.57 1.42 -21.84
CA ASP A 27 24.06 0.07 -21.51
C ASP A 27 22.55 0.12 -21.17
N ILE A 28 22.10 1.15 -20.46
CA ILE A 28 20.67 1.36 -20.14
C ILE A 28 19.84 1.61 -21.40
N LYS A 29 20.37 2.30 -22.41
CA LYS A 29 19.69 2.53 -23.70
C LYS A 29 19.35 1.21 -24.42
N LEU A 30 20.12 0.15 -24.18
CA LEU A 30 19.89 -1.19 -24.76
C LEU A 30 18.77 -1.97 -24.05
N ILE A 31 18.37 -1.56 -22.84
CA ILE A 31 17.29 -2.20 -22.10
C ILE A 31 15.95 -1.87 -22.79
N GLN A 32 15.11 -2.90 -22.96
CA GLN A 32 13.77 -2.72 -23.52
C GLN A 32 12.94 -1.73 -22.71
N LYS A 33 12.16 -0.90 -23.42
CA LYS A 33 11.12 -0.03 -22.88
C LYS A 33 10.28 -0.74 -21.81
N GLY A 34 10.23 -0.21 -20.60
CA GLY A 34 9.45 -0.71 -19.48
C GLY A 34 10.05 -0.41 -18.11
N ILE A 35 9.38 -0.91 -17.06
CA ILE A 35 9.71 -0.62 -15.65
C ILE A 35 11.16 -0.97 -15.27
N LYS A 36 11.73 -2.01 -15.89
CA LYS A 36 13.12 -2.40 -15.66
C LYS A 36 14.10 -1.30 -16.10
N ARG A 37 13.85 -0.67 -17.25
CA ARG A 37 14.68 0.45 -17.71
C ARG A 37 14.49 1.66 -16.80
N ASP A 38 13.25 2.00 -16.46
CA ASP A 38 12.93 3.11 -15.54
C ASP A 38 13.65 2.95 -14.20
N PHE A 39 13.72 1.73 -13.68
CA PHE A 39 14.47 1.39 -12.47
C PHE A 39 15.96 1.69 -12.60
N TYR A 40 16.63 1.21 -13.66
CA TYR A 40 18.06 1.49 -13.82
C TYR A 40 18.33 2.97 -14.10
N ILE A 41 17.43 3.68 -14.78
CA ILE A 41 17.50 5.14 -14.90
C ILE A 41 17.43 5.78 -13.51
N ASN A 42 16.51 5.36 -12.65
CA ASN A 42 16.42 5.87 -11.28
C ASN A 42 17.72 5.64 -10.49
N GLU A 43 18.26 4.42 -10.54
CA GLU A 43 19.52 4.07 -9.87
C GLU A 43 20.71 4.87 -10.43
N LEU A 44 20.73 5.15 -11.73
CA LEU A 44 21.72 6.04 -12.35
C LEU A 44 21.57 7.48 -11.82
N LEU A 45 20.34 8.01 -11.76
CA LEU A 45 20.06 9.37 -11.28
C LEU A 45 20.32 9.58 -9.78
N LYS A 46 20.41 8.50 -8.98
CA LYS A 46 20.87 8.59 -7.58
C LYS A 46 22.36 8.95 -7.49
N LYS A 47 23.16 8.61 -8.52
CA LYS A 47 24.61 8.86 -8.60
C LYS A 47 24.92 10.27 -9.10
N ASP A 48 26.18 10.67 -9.09
CA ASP A 48 26.62 12.01 -9.52
C ASP A 48 26.81 12.15 -11.03
N VAL A 49 25.72 11.94 -11.77
CA VAL A 49 25.68 12.09 -13.23
C VAL A 49 25.56 13.54 -13.67
N SER A 50 26.01 13.83 -14.89
CA SER A 50 25.89 15.15 -15.52
C SER A 50 24.44 15.53 -15.82
N SER A 51 24.19 16.84 -15.93
CA SER A 51 22.86 17.38 -16.31
C SER A 51 22.43 16.92 -17.71
N GLU A 52 23.38 16.70 -18.63
CA GLU A 52 23.12 16.18 -19.98
C GLU A 52 22.59 14.74 -19.94
N ILE A 53 23.24 13.85 -19.19
CA ILE A 53 22.77 12.47 -18.98
C ILE A 53 21.38 12.47 -18.33
N ALA A 54 21.16 13.32 -17.33
CA ALA A 54 19.87 13.44 -16.67
C ALA A 54 18.75 13.89 -17.64
N TYR A 55 19.04 14.88 -18.49
CA TYR A 55 18.12 15.36 -19.51
C TYR A 55 17.81 14.29 -20.56
N GLU A 56 18.82 13.63 -21.11
CA GLU A 56 18.62 12.56 -22.10
C GLU A 56 17.82 11.39 -21.52
N SER A 57 18.05 11.06 -20.24
CA SER A 57 17.32 10.02 -19.53
C SER A 57 15.81 10.26 -19.53
N LEU A 58 15.34 11.51 -19.52
CA LEU A 58 13.92 11.84 -19.52
C LEU A 58 13.19 11.25 -20.74
N SER A 59 13.86 11.20 -21.89
CA SER A 59 13.28 10.63 -23.13
C SER A 59 13.13 9.11 -23.08
N LEU A 60 13.86 8.44 -22.18
CA LEU A 60 13.86 6.98 -22.02
C LEU A 60 12.88 6.51 -20.94
N ILE A 61 12.37 7.41 -20.10
CA ILE A 61 11.46 7.07 -19.01
C ILE A 61 10.06 6.75 -19.57
N ASP A 62 9.53 5.61 -19.16
CA ASP A 62 8.21 5.14 -19.56
C ASP A 62 7.14 5.46 -18.52
N ASN A 63 7.49 5.38 -17.24
CA ASN A 63 6.58 5.61 -16.12
C ASN A 63 7.23 6.52 -15.08
N MET A 64 6.93 7.81 -15.15
CA MET A 64 7.41 8.76 -14.15
C MET A 64 6.68 8.56 -12.82
N ASN A 65 7.44 8.28 -11.75
CA ASN A 65 6.97 8.31 -10.36
C ASN A 65 7.66 9.45 -9.59
N ASN A 66 7.23 9.70 -8.36
CA ASN A 66 7.78 10.81 -7.56
C ASN A 66 9.28 10.64 -7.25
N GLU A 67 9.72 9.41 -6.93
CA GLU A 67 11.13 9.14 -6.62
C GLU A 67 12.02 9.49 -7.83
N LEU A 68 11.65 8.98 -9.00
CA LEU A 68 12.34 9.23 -10.26
C LEU A 68 12.33 10.72 -10.62
N PHE A 69 11.19 11.40 -10.44
CA PHE A 69 11.10 12.84 -10.68
C PHE A 69 12.03 13.64 -9.76
N PHE A 70 12.12 13.29 -8.47
CA PHE A 70 12.99 14.00 -7.54
C PHE A 70 14.47 13.76 -7.82
N ASN A 71 14.85 12.52 -8.14
CA ASN A 71 16.22 12.20 -8.55
C ASN A 71 16.58 12.92 -9.86
N PHE A 72 15.68 12.92 -10.84
CA PHE A 72 15.82 13.68 -12.09
C PHE A 72 15.99 15.18 -11.81
N ALA A 73 15.09 15.80 -11.05
CA ALA A 73 15.10 17.24 -10.77
C ALA A 73 16.41 17.68 -10.08
N LYS A 74 16.94 16.84 -9.19
CA LYS A 74 18.21 17.08 -8.50
C LYS A 74 19.41 17.04 -9.45
N LYS A 75 19.41 16.16 -10.46
CA LYS A 75 20.54 15.97 -11.39
C LYS A 75 20.48 16.83 -12.63
N TYR A 76 19.28 17.10 -13.14
CA TYR A 76 19.08 17.97 -14.30
C TYR A 76 19.55 19.40 -14.01
N ASN A 77 19.52 19.85 -12.75
CA ASN A 77 20.06 21.15 -12.32
C ASN A 77 19.47 22.34 -13.10
N HIS A 78 18.17 22.26 -13.39
CA HIS A 78 17.37 23.32 -14.01
C HIS A 78 16.52 24.00 -12.95
N ASP A 79 16.67 25.32 -12.79
CA ASP A 79 16.16 26.09 -11.66
C ASP A 79 14.65 25.89 -11.43
N GLU A 80 13.83 25.97 -12.47
CA GLU A 80 12.38 25.83 -12.36
C GLU A 80 11.97 24.41 -11.99
N THR A 81 12.65 23.40 -12.55
CA THR A 81 12.34 21.99 -12.28
C THR A 81 12.70 21.64 -10.85
N PHE A 82 13.87 22.09 -10.42
CA PHE A 82 14.34 21.91 -9.06
C PHE A 82 13.45 22.67 -8.06
N ALA A 83 13.01 23.89 -8.38
CA ALA A 83 12.07 24.65 -7.56
C ALA A 83 10.73 23.93 -7.38
N VAL A 84 10.17 23.31 -8.43
CA VAL A 84 8.96 22.48 -8.32
C VAL A 84 9.17 21.30 -7.37
N ALA A 85 10.27 20.56 -7.54
CA ALA A 85 10.61 19.44 -6.66
C ALA A 85 10.80 19.87 -5.19
N GLN A 86 11.44 21.03 -4.97
CA GLN A 86 11.58 21.62 -3.64
C GLN A 86 10.21 21.95 -3.03
N CYS A 87 9.31 22.60 -3.77
CA CYS A 87 7.96 22.91 -3.29
C CYS A 87 7.18 21.66 -2.90
N MET A 88 7.23 20.60 -3.71
CA MET A 88 6.53 19.33 -3.43
C MET A 88 7.00 18.66 -2.13
N ASN A 89 8.32 18.69 -1.87
CA ASN A 89 8.96 18.07 -0.71
C ASN A 89 8.98 18.95 0.54
N MET A 90 8.57 20.22 0.44
CA MET A 90 8.65 21.17 1.53
C MET A 90 7.65 20.86 2.65
N SER A 91 8.05 21.17 3.89
CA SER A 91 7.19 21.07 5.06
C SER A 91 6.09 22.15 5.02
N VAL A 92 4.97 21.91 5.71
CA VAL A 92 3.90 22.91 5.82
C VAL A 92 4.42 24.24 6.38
N LYS A 93 5.25 24.17 7.43
CA LYS A 93 5.81 25.34 8.11
C LYS A 93 6.61 26.23 7.14
N ASP A 94 7.36 25.61 6.24
CA ASP A 94 8.18 26.33 5.28
C ASP A 94 7.33 26.81 4.09
N LEU A 95 6.40 25.97 3.61
CA LEU A 95 5.49 26.30 2.49
C LEU A 95 4.72 27.59 2.73
N ILE A 96 4.20 27.80 3.94
CA ILE A 96 3.40 28.99 4.29
C ILE A 96 4.20 30.28 4.10
N ASN A 97 5.52 30.23 4.18
CA ASN A 97 6.39 31.39 3.99
C ASN A 97 6.72 31.66 2.51
N THR A 98 6.37 30.74 1.60
CA THR A 98 6.62 30.88 0.15
C THR A 98 5.52 31.65 -0.60
N TYR A 99 5.61 31.69 -1.92
CA TYR A 99 4.64 32.32 -2.83
C TYR A 99 3.53 31.36 -3.25
N ALA A 100 2.44 31.91 -3.80
CA ALA A 100 1.19 31.18 -4.04
C ALA A 100 1.37 29.89 -4.87
N ASP A 101 2.25 29.87 -5.86
CA ASP A 101 2.41 28.73 -6.77
C ASP A 101 3.09 27.56 -6.04
N CYS A 102 4.14 27.86 -5.28
CA CYS A 102 4.83 26.87 -4.46
C CYS A 102 3.90 26.29 -3.38
N ILE A 103 3.06 27.14 -2.76
CA ILE A 103 2.02 26.70 -1.83
C ILE A 103 1.07 25.71 -2.51
N VAL A 104 0.50 26.05 -3.66
CA VAL A 104 -0.49 25.20 -4.35
C VAL A 104 0.14 23.89 -4.84
N LEU A 105 1.40 23.91 -5.29
CA LEU A 105 2.13 22.72 -5.70
C LEU A 105 2.49 21.81 -4.51
N GLY A 106 2.93 22.40 -3.39
CA GLY A 106 3.44 21.65 -2.25
C GLY A 106 2.39 21.22 -1.23
N LEU A 107 1.23 21.88 -1.22
CA LEU A 107 0.20 21.73 -0.18
C LEU A 107 -1.02 20.99 -0.71
N ASP A 108 -0.92 19.66 -0.76
CA ASP A 108 -2.04 18.80 -1.12
C ASP A 108 -3.19 18.85 -0.09
N THR A 109 -4.35 18.28 -0.45
CA THR A 109 -5.55 18.27 0.40
C THR A 109 -5.34 17.51 1.73
N LYS A 110 -4.42 16.55 1.80
CA LYS A 110 -4.11 15.80 3.03
C LYS A 110 -3.29 16.66 4.00
N LYS A 111 -2.36 17.47 3.49
CA LYS A 111 -1.61 18.46 4.29
C LYS A 111 -2.53 19.60 4.71
N LEU A 112 -3.41 20.07 3.82
CA LEU A 112 -4.42 21.09 4.12
C LEU A 112 -5.29 20.73 5.32
N SER A 113 -5.72 19.47 5.43
CA SER A 113 -6.59 19.03 6.51
C SER A 113 -5.91 18.93 7.90
N ARG A 114 -4.63 19.28 8.00
CA ARG A 114 -3.86 19.28 9.25
C ARG A 114 -3.49 20.68 9.75
N LEU A 115 -3.82 21.72 8.98
CA LEU A 115 -3.44 23.09 9.31
C LEU A 115 -4.21 23.65 10.51
N SER A 116 -3.56 24.55 11.23
CA SER A 116 -4.16 25.41 12.24
C SER A 116 -4.89 26.60 11.59
N ALA A 117 -5.78 27.24 12.36
CA ALA A 117 -6.53 28.42 11.90
C ALA A 117 -5.61 29.56 11.41
N ILE A 118 -4.49 29.79 12.12
CA ILE A 118 -3.52 30.85 11.78
C ILE A 118 -2.86 30.55 10.43
N GLU A 119 -2.44 29.31 10.22
CA GLU A 119 -1.82 28.86 8.96
C GLU A 119 -2.78 29.00 7.78
N PHE A 120 -4.06 28.66 7.97
CA PHE A 120 -5.09 28.87 6.96
C PHE A 120 -5.23 30.34 6.56
N ASP A 121 -5.26 31.26 7.52
CA ASP A 121 -5.42 32.69 7.24
C ASP A 121 -4.22 33.25 6.47
N LEU A 122 -3.00 32.84 6.82
CA LEU A 122 -1.78 33.21 6.10
C LEU A 122 -1.77 32.72 4.65
N ILE A 123 -2.13 31.46 4.42
CA ILE A 123 -2.22 30.89 3.07
C ILE A 123 -3.31 31.59 2.26
N LYS A 124 -4.48 31.79 2.87
CA LYS A 124 -5.65 32.40 2.22
C LYS A 124 -5.35 33.79 1.67
N GLN A 125 -4.56 34.60 2.39
CA GLN A 125 -4.14 35.92 1.91
C GLN A 125 -3.30 35.85 0.62
N LYS A 126 -2.51 34.78 0.44
CA LYS A 126 -1.61 34.61 -0.71
C LYS A 126 -2.30 34.01 -1.94
N VAL A 127 -3.24 33.07 -1.75
CA VAL A 127 -3.77 32.24 -2.86
C VAL A 127 -5.13 32.69 -3.40
N ASN A 128 -5.93 33.43 -2.62
CA ASN A 128 -7.34 33.75 -2.91
C ASN A 128 -7.61 34.28 -4.34
N ASN A 129 -6.72 35.13 -4.84
CA ASN A 129 -6.92 35.82 -6.12
C ASN A 129 -6.39 35.02 -7.31
N LYS A 130 -5.35 34.19 -7.11
CA LYS A 130 -4.65 33.47 -8.18
C LYS A 130 -5.21 32.06 -8.40
N TYR A 131 -5.70 31.40 -7.35
CA TYR A 131 -6.13 30.00 -7.40
C TYR A 131 -7.53 29.82 -6.80
N PRO A 132 -8.60 30.11 -7.56
CA PRO A 132 -9.97 30.10 -7.04
C PRO A 132 -10.42 28.72 -6.55
N ASP A 133 -10.08 27.64 -7.25
CA ASP A 133 -10.47 26.27 -6.87
C ASP A 133 -9.78 25.83 -5.58
N PHE A 134 -8.47 26.08 -5.47
CA PHE A 134 -7.73 25.86 -4.23
C PHE A 134 -8.31 26.67 -3.07
N SER A 135 -8.69 27.92 -3.34
CA SER A 135 -9.30 28.81 -2.36
C SER A 135 -10.69 28.33 -1.93
N ASN A 136 -11.44 27.68 -2.82
CA ASN A 136 -12.70 27.03 -2.47
C ASN A 136 -12.48 25.86 -1.50
N LYS A 137 -11.49 25.00 -1.78
CA LYS A 137 -11.11 23.89 -0.87
C LYS A 137 -10.73 24.42 0.51
N LEU A 138 -9.89 25.46 0.56
CA LEU A 138 -9.51 26.12 1.80
C LEU A 138 -10.73 26.61 2.59
N LYS A 139 -11.69 27.27 1.92
CA LYS A 139 -12.92 27.75 2.57
C LYS A 139 -13.75 26.63 3.19
N VAL A 140 -13.76 25.44 2.60
CA VAL A 140 -14.49 24.28 3.14
C VAL A 140 -13.75 23.69 4.34
N VAL A 141 -12.45 23.41 4.18
CA VAL A 141 -11.63 22.74 5.22
C VAL A 141 -11.47 23.63 6.47
N SER A 142 -11.33 24.95 6.29
CA SER A 142 -11.16 25.91 7.40
C SER A 142 -12.47 26.39 8.03
N ALA A 143 -13.63 25.94 7.53
CA ALA A 143 -14.91 26.41 8.06
C ALA A 143 -15.12 25.96 9.51
N ALA A 144 -15.90 26.74 10.29
CA ALA A 144 -16.29 26.36 11.65
C ALA A 144 -17.00 24.99 11.71
N ILE A 145 -17.80 24.67 10.68
CA ILE A 145 -18.43 23.36 10.51
C ILE A 145 -18.16 22.86 9.08
N PRO A 146 -17.02 22.21 8.83
CA PRO A 146 -16.60 21.81 7.47
C PRO A 146 -17.64 20.99 6.71
N PHE A 147 -18.35 20.07 7.39
CA PHE A 147 -19.40 19.27 6.76
C PHE A 147 -20.50 20.11 6.11
N THR A 148 -20.99 21.16 6.81
CA THR A 148 -22.06 22.02 6.27
C THR A 148 -21.61 22.75 5.01
N LYS A 149 -20.33 23.12 4.92
CA LYS A 149 -19.78 23.72 3.70
C LYS A 149 -19.56 22.68 2.62
N LEU A 150 -19.07 21.49 2.97
CA LEU A 150 -18.86 20.39 2.04
C LEU A 150 -20.15 20.01 1.30
N ILE A 151 -21.26 19.79 2.03
CA ILE A 151 -22.51 19.32 1.42
C ILE A 151 -23.17 20.36 0.50
N THR A 152 -22.80 21.64 0.61
CA THR A 152 -23.24 22.72 -0.28
C THR A 152 -22.42 22.86 -1.56
N GLN A 153 -21.25 22.20 -1.63
CA GLN A 153 -20.38 22.26 -2.80
C GLN A 153 -21.02 21.62 -4.03
N LYS A 154 -20.47 21.90 -5.22
CA LYS A 154 -20.82 21.12 -6.42
C LYS A 154 -20.35 19.67 -6.25
N LYS A 155 -20.89 18.79 -7.09
CA LYS A 155 -20.59 17.36 -7.08
C LYS A 155 -19.08 17.09 -7.12
N ASP A 156 -18.36 17.70 -8.08
CA ASP A 156 -16.93 17.45 -8.25
C ASP A 156 -16.08 17.99 -7.09
N ASP A 157 -16.39 19.19 -6.61
CA ASP A 157 -15.76 19.79 -5.44
C ASP A 157 -15.98 18.96 -4.16
N PHE A 158 -17.19 18.39 -3.98
CA PHE A 158 -17.47 17.49 -2.87
C PHE A 158 -16.50 16.30 -2.87
N TYR A 159 -16.34 15.65 -4.03
CA TYR A 159 -15.47 14.49 -4.15
C TYR A 159 -14.00 14.85 -4.00
N ASP A 160 -13.54 15.92 -4.67
CA ASP A 160 -12.15 16.35 -4.56
C ASP A 160 -11.75 16.66 -3.11
N ILE A 161 -12.65 17.23 -2.32
CA ILE A 161 -12.38 17.50 -0.90
C ILE A 161 -12.52 16.21 -0.07
N PHE A 162 -13.66 15.53 -0.13
CA PHE A 162 -13.93 14.37 0.75
C PHE A 162 -12.92 13.23 0.55
N LEU A 163 -12.59 12.91 -0.71
CA LEU A 163 -11.70 11.80 -1.03
C LEU A 163 -10.23 12.13 -0.68
N ASN A 164 -9.82 13.40 -0.80
CA ASN A 164 -8.41 13.78 -0.69
C ASN A 164 -7.98 14.37 0.66
N VAL A 165 -8.88 14.65 1.61
CA VAL A 165 -8.46 14.97 3.01
C VAL A 165 -7.86 13.74 3.72
N ASN A 166 -7.17 13.93 4.84
CA ASN A 166 -6.71 12.79 5.66
C ASN A 166 -7.87 12.09 6.42
N LYS A 167 -7.60 10.86 6.86
CA LYS A 167 -8.56 10.00 7.56
C LYS A 167 -9.10 10.66 8.83
N GLU A 168 -8.21 11.22 9.65
CA GLU A 168 -8.56 11.83 10.94
C GLU A 168 -9.51 13.02 10.77
N PHE A 169 -9.33 13.81 9.70
CA PHE A 169 -10.21 14.93 9.41
C PHE A 169 -11.61 14.48 9.00
N ARG A 170 -11.74 13.43 8.17
CA ARG A 170 -13.05 12.86 7.82
C ARG A 170 -13.80 12.42 9.08
N GLN A 171 -13.12 11.65 9.94
CA GLN A 171 -13.70 11.14 11.18
C GLN A 171 -14.19 12.26 12.08
N LYS A 172 -13.38 13.32 12.24
CA LYS A 172 -13.70 14.44 13.13
C LYS A 172 -14.78 15.37 12.56
N TYR A 173 -14.71 15.69 11.27
CA TYR A 173 -15.47 16.79 10.71
C TYR A 173 -16.48 16.40 9.63
N PHE A 174 -16.40 15.21 9.04
CA PHE A 174 -17.32 14.74 8.01
C PHE A 174 -18.19 13.55 8.44
N ASN A 175 -18.04 13.02 9.67
CA ASN A 175 -18.88 11.95 10.20
C ASN A 175 -20.28 12.45 10.63
N TYR A 176 -21.11 12.78 9.66
CA TYR A 176 -22.49 13.22 9.86
C TYR A 176 -23.43 12.43 8.94
N LYS A 177 -24.72 12.37 9.31
CA LYS A 177 -25.74 11.83 8.42
C LYS A 177 -25.81 12.65 7.13
N LEU A 178 -25.87 11.97 5.99
CA LEU A 178 -25.87 12.60 4.68
C LEU A 178 -27.31 13.04 4.32
N PRO A 179 -27.58 14.35 4.12
CA PRO A 179 -28.91 14.79 3.74
C PRO A 179 -29.33 14.24 2.37
N LYS A 180 -30.62 13.93 2.20
CA LYS A 180 -31.17 13.35 0.96
C LYS A 180 -30.77 14.12 -0.30
N ARG A 181 -30.91 15.45 -0.30
CA ARG A 181 -30.51 16.31 -1.43
C ARG A 181 -29.01 16.19 -1.76
N SER A 182 -28.17 16.04 -0.73
CA SER A 182 -26.73 15.87 -0.92
C SER A 182 -26.39 14.49 -1.46
N PHE A 183 -27.04 13.45 -0.95
CA PHE A 183 -26.95 12.09 -1.47
C PHE A 183 -27.32 12.03 -2.95
N GLU A 184 -28.51 12.51 -3.32
CA GLU A 184 -29.01 12.50 -4.70
C GLU A 184 -28.04 13.21 -5.65
N LYS A 185 -27.48 14.35 -5.24
CA LYS A 185 -26.50 15.11 -6.02
C LYS A 185 -25.21 14.33 -6.27
N ILE A 186 -24.67 13.66 -5.26
CA ILE A 186 -23.39 12.93 -5.42
C ILE A 186 -23.61 11.59 -6.12
N PHE A 187 -24.73 10.92 -5.85
CA PHE A 187 -25.08 9.62 -6.42
C PHE A 187 -25.24 9.63 -7.95
N ILE A 188 -25.35 10.80 -8.60
CA ILE A 188 -25.34 10.93 -10.06
C ILE A 188 -24.05 10.35 -10.67
N ASP A 189 -22.91 10.47 -9.99
CA ASP A 189 -21.62 10.00 -10.49
C ASP A 189 -21.23 8.69 -9.81
N LYS A 190 -21.56 7.57 -10.47
CA LYS A 190 -21.38 6.23 -9.90
C LYS A 190 -19.92 5.91 -9.62
N GLU A 191 -19.00 6.34 -10.49
CA GLU A 191 -17.58 6.06 -10.34
C GLU A 191 -17.00 6.74 -9.09
N LYS A 192 -17.23 8.04 -8.92
CA LYS A 192 -16.77 8.74 -7.70
C LYS A 192 -17.58 8.32 -6.48
N PHE A 193 -18.84 7.94 -6.64
CA PHE A 193 -19.65 7.39 -5.55
C PHE A 193 -19.12 6.04 -5.06
N ASN A 194 -18.65 5.17 -5.94
CA ASN A 194 -17.98 3.91 -5.57
C ASN A 194 -16.74 4.20 -4.70
N GLN A 195 -15.92 5.20 -5.05
CA GLN A 195 -14.76 5.60 -4.25
C GLN A 195 -15.17 6.16 -2.89
N PHE A 196 -16.23 6.97 -2.85
CA PHE A 196 -16.80 7.51 -1.63
C PHE A 196 -17.32 6.40 -0.70
N LEU A 197 -18.05 5.42 -1.22
CA LEU A 197 -18.51 4.25 -0.45
C LEU A 197 -17.32 3.46 0.09
N ASN A 198 -16.31 3.21 -0.75
CA ASN A 198 -15.11 2.48 -0.33
C ASN A 198 -14.45 3.16 0.87
N ILE A 199 -14.23 4.48 0.82
CA ILE A 199 -13.63 5.23 1.94
C ILE A 199 -14.53 5.21 3.18
N SER A 200 -15.83 5.39 3.00
CA SER A 200 -16.79 5.55 4.11
C SER A 200 -17.05 4.23 4.84
N LEU A 201 -17.40 3.17 4.11
CA LEU A 201 -17.81 1.88 4.68
C LEU A 201 -16.63 1.08 5.27
N THR A 202 -15.40 1.34 4.80
CA THR A 202 -14.18 0.72 5.37
C THR A 202 -13.65 1.45 6.61
N ASP A 203 -14.20 2.63 6.95
CA ASP A 203 -13.82 3.37 8.16
C ASP A 203 -14.89 3.18 9.25
N SER A 204 -14.55 2.41 10.27
CA SER A 204 -15.41 2.14 11.44
C SER A 204 -15.84 3.40 12.18
N LYS A 205 -15.05 4.48 12.14
CA LYS A 205 -15.34 5.75 12.82
C LYS A 205 -16.22 6.71 12.00
N LEU A 206 -16.66 6.30 10.81
CA LEU A 206 -17.63 7.02 9.99
C LEU A 206 -19.05 6.44 10.16
N ASP A 207 -19.39 5.98 11.36
CA ASP A 207 -20.66 5.33 11.71
C ASP A 207 -21.92 6.18 11.42
N ASN A 208 -21.90 7.48 11.75
CA ASN A 208 -23.02 8.39 11.47
C ASN A 208 -23.23 8.55 9.96
N LEU A 209 -22.15 8.67 9.20
CA LEU A 209 -22.22 8.72 7.74
C LEU A 209 -22.72 7.39 7.16
N ASN A 210 -22.15 6.27 7.62
CA ASN A 210 -22.48 4.92 7.18
C ASN A 210 -23.95 4.57 7.45
N SER A 211 -24.54 5.06 8.54
CA SER A 211 -25.97 4.89 8.82
C SER A 211 -26.89 5.45 7.73
N SER A 212 -26.40 6.40 6.92
CA SER A 212 -27.15 6.98 5.79
C SER A 212 -27.01 6.17 4.49
N LEU A 213 -26.21 5.10 4.49
CA LEU A 213 -25.83 4.33 3.30
C LEU A 213 -26.34 2.87 3.31
N LEU A 214 -27.13 2.49 4.31
CA LEU A 214 -27.51 1.09 4.54
C LEU A 214 -28.51 0.54 3.50
N GLU A 215 -29.37 1.40 2.95
CA GLU A 215 -30.48 1.05 2.05
C GLU A 215 -30.40 1.86 0.75
N ILE A 216 -29.35 1.65 -0.03
CA ILE A 216 -29.13 2.33 -1.30
C ILE A 216 -29.31 1.35 -2.46
N ASP A 217 -29.83 1.84 -3.60
CA ASP A 217 -29.87 1.04 -4.81
C ASP A 217 -28.45 0.87 -5.37
N ASP A 218 -27.97 -0.36 -5.41
CA ASP A 218 -26.62 -0.68 -5.86
C ASP A 218 -26.57 -1.16 -7.32
N LYS A 219 -27.68 -1.23 -8.07
CA LYS A 219 -27.71 -1.79 -9.45
C LYS A 219 -26.63 -1.23 -10.37
N GLU A 220 -26.42 0.08 -10.33
CA GLU A 220 -25.42 0.79 -11.16
C GLU A 220 -24.05 0.96 -10.47
N LEU A 221 -23.88 0.39 -9.28
CA LEU A 221 -22.62 0.39 -8.53
C LEU A 221 -21.79 -0.84 -8.86
N ASN A 222 -20.48 -0.76 -8.64
CA ASN A 222 -19.56 -1.85 -8.92
C ASN A 222 -19.61 -2.97 -7.87
N PHE A 223 -18.91 -4.07 -8.15
CA PHE A 223 -18.77 -5.23 -7.25
C PHE A 223 -18.37 -4.81 -5.83
N THR A 224 -17.30 -4.00 -5.70
CA THR A 224 -16.74 -3.60 -4.41
C THR A 224 -17.75 -2.84 -3.56
N SER A 225 -18.49 -1.92 -4.16
CA SER A 225 -19.54 -1.17 -3.47
C SER A 225 -20.64 -2.09 -2.93
N SER A 226 -21.17 -2.99 -3.76
CA SER A 226 -22.17 -3.98 -3.33
C SER A 226 -21.65 -4.87 -2.20
N PHE A 227 -20.41 -5.35 -2.35
CA PHE A 227 -19.78 -6.17 -1.32
C PHE A 227 -19.68 -5.43 0.02
N LEU A 228 -19.19 -4.19 0.01
CA LEU A 228 -19.06 -3.37 1.23
C LEU A 228 -20.42 -3.02 1.84
N LEU A 229 -21.45 -2.79 1.03
CA LEU A 229 -22.82 -2.60 1.50
C LEU A 229 -23.35 -3.87 2.19
N GLY A 230 -23.05 -5.04 1.63
CA GLY A 230 -23.30 -6.33 2.27
C GLY A 230 -22.63 -6.46 3.63
N LEU A 231 -21.33 -6.18 3.71
CA LEU A 231 -20.58 -6.18 4.98
C LEU A 231 -21.12 -5.17 6.00
N SER A 232 -21.51 -3.97 5.55
CA SER A 232 -22.08 -2.95 6.44
C SER A 232 -23.41 -3.40 7.06
N ASN A 233 -24.23 -4.14 6.30
CA ASN A 233 -25.49 -4.70 6.79
C ASN A 233 -25.27 -5.89 7.74
N ILE A 234 -24.22 -6.69 7.52
CA ILE A 234 -23.82 -7.71 8.51
C ILE A 234 -23.52 -7.09 9.87
N LYS A 235 -22.78 -5.98 9.93
CA LYS A 235 -22.40 -5.33 11.20
C LYS A 235 -23.58 -4.90 12.07
N ILE A 236 -24.73 -4.62 11.45
CA ILE A 236 -25.97 -4.23 12.13
C ILE A 236 -26.98 -5.40 12.21
N ASN A 237 -26.53 -6.63 11.94
CA ASN A 237 -27.34 -7.86 11.93
C ASN A 237 -28.51 -7.85 10.91
N ASN A 238 -28.43 -7.04 9.84
CA ASN A 238 -29.40 -7.05 8.75
C ASN A 238 -29.01 -8.06 7.67
N PHE A 239 -29.10 -9.35 7.98
CA PHE A 239 -28.67 -10.41 7.07
C PHE A 239 -29.49 -10.50 5.78
N ASN A 240 -30.78 -10.11 5.81
CA ASN A 240 -31.63 -10.10 4.62
C ASN A 240 -31.12 -9.10 3.57
N GLN A 241 -30.82 -7.87 4.00
CA GLN A 241 -30.28 -6.87 3.10
C GLN A 241 -28.84 -7.20 2.67
N ALA A 242 -28.04 -7.75 3.58
CA ALA A 242 -26.70 -8.24 3.25
C ALA A 242 -26.74 -9.31 2.15
N PHE A 243 -27.66 -10.26 2.25
CA PHE A 243 -27.89 -11.30 1.24
C PHE A 243 -28.22 -10.70 -0.13
N ILE A 244 -29.10 -9.69 -0.20
CA ILE A 244 -29.44 -9.01 -1.46
C ILE A 244 -28.18 -8.38 -2.08
N TYR A 245 -27.42 -7.60 -1.30
CA TYR A 245 -26.22 -6.95 -1.82
C TYR A 245 -25.14 -7.93 -2.27
N PHE A 246 -24.96 -9.05 -1.56
CA PHE A 246 -24.02 -10.09 -1.99
C PHE A 246 -24.45 -10.77 -3.29
N ASN A 247 -25.74 -11.08 -3.46
CA ASN A 247 -26.23 -11.61 -4.73
C ASN A 247 -26.06 -10.58 -5.87
N ASN A 248 -26.33 -9.29 -5.60
CA ASN A 248 -26.05 -8.24 -6.58
C ASN A 248 -24.56 -8.13 -6.91
N ALA A 249 -23.66 -8.34 -5.94
CA ALA A 249 -22.21 -8.39 -6.19
C ALA A 249 -21.83 -9.58 -7.10
N LEU A 250 -22.40 -10.77 -6.89
CA LEU A 250 -22.16 -11.94 -7.76
C LEU A 250 -22.47 -11.66 -9.23
N LEU A 251 -23.56 -10.92 -9.50
CA LEU A 251 -23.95 -10.57 -10.87
C LEU A 251 -22.98 -9.59 -11.56
N LYS A 252 -22.03 -9.00 -10.83
CA LYS A 252 -21.13 -7.94 -11.29
C LYS A 252 -19.69 -8.41 -11.49
N THR A 253 -19.41 -9.71 -11.38
CA THR A 253 -18.06 -10.23 -11.49
C THR A 253 -18.02 -11.56 -12.23
N SER A 254 -16.90 -11.79 -12.91
CA SER A 254 -16.50 -13.07 -13.49
C SER A 254 -15.21 -13.61 -12.87
N SER A 255 -14.66 -12.92 -11.87
CA SER A 255 -13.44 -13.35 -11.17
C SER A 255 -13.78 -14.47 -10.19
N GLN A 256 -13.11 -15.62 -10.31
CA GLN A 256 -13.33 -16.74 -9.39
C GLN A 256 -13.04 -16.33 -7.94
N TYR A 257 -11.92 -15.65 -7.67
CA TYR A 257 -11.62 -15.11 -6.33
C TYR A 257 -12.78 -14.28 -5.74
N GLN A 258 -13.39 -13.40 -6.54
CA GLN A 258 -14.52 -12.59 -6.08
C GLN A 258 -15.80 -13.41 -5.89
N ILE A 259 -16.06 -14.39 -6.75
CA ILE A 259 -17.18 -15.34 -6.59
C ILE A 259 -17.01 -16.14 -5.29
N ASP A 260 -15.82 -16.67 -5.04
CA ASP A 260 -15.49 -17.41 -3.81
C ASP A 260 -15.65 -16.52 -2.58
N LYS A 261 -15.17 -15.28 -2.63
CA LYS A 261 -15.39 -14.30 -1.56
C LYS A 261 -16.88 -14.17 -1.22
N ILE A 262 -17.74 -14.01 -2.22
CA ILE A 262 -19.17 -13.86 -1.97
C ILE A 262 -19.80 -15.16 -1.47
N ASN A 263 -19.49 -16.31 -2.08
CA ASN A 263 -19.98 -17.61 -1.61
C ASN A 263 -19.61 -17.85 -0.14
N PHE A 264 -18.40 -17.47 0.26
CA PHE A 264 -17.98 -17.52 1.66
C PHE A 264 -18.88 -16.69 2.57
N TRP A 265 -19.14 -15.43 2.21
CA TRP A 265 -19.99 -14.55 3.02
C TRP A 265 -21.45 -15.00 3.03
N LEU A 266 -21.99 -15.47 1.90
CA LEU A 266 -23.33 -16.06 1.81
C LEU A 266 -23.44 -17.31 2.68
N TYR A 267 -22.47 -18.23 2.65
CA TYR A 267 -22.42 -19.37 3.56
C TYR A 267 -22.36 -18.91 5.02
N LYS A 268 -21.54 -17.91 5.36
CA LYS A 268 -21.40 -17.44 6.74
C LYS A 268 -22.72 -16.91 7.32
N ILE A 269 -23.53 -16.19 6.53
CA ILE A 269 -24.80 -15.60 6.99
C ILE A 269 -26.00 -16.54 6.87
N THR A 270 -26.03 -17.47 5.89
CA THR A 270 -27.18 -18.36 5.64
C THR A 270 -27.00 -19.77 6.21
N LYS A 271 -25.75 -20.23 6.34
CA LYS A 271 -25.37 -21.64 6.56
C LYS A 271 -25.84 -22.60 5.46
N ASP A 272 -26.21 -22.09 4.29
CA ASP A 272 -26.62 -22.92 3.14
C ASP A 272 -25.40 -23.63 2.54
N GLU A 273 -25.44 -24.96 2.53
CA GLU A 273 -24.36 -25.83 2.05
C GLU A 273 -24.10 -25.68 0.54
N THR A 274 -25.04 -25.15 -0.24
CA THR A 274 -24.83 -24.88 -1.67
C THR A 274 -23.64 -23.95 -1.89
N TYR A 275 -23.54 -22.88 -1.10
CA TYR A 275 -22.41 -21.95 -1.17
C TYR A 275 -21.10 -22.59 -0.71
N LEU A 276 -21.14 -23.46 0.30
CA LEU A 276 -19.97 -24.21 0.76
C LEU A 276 -19.47 -25.19 -0.32
N ASN A 277 -20.39 -25.89 -0.98
CA ASN A 277 -20.07 -26.81 -2.07
C ASN A 277 -19.50 -26.07 -3.28
N ASN A 278 -19.99 -24.87 -3.59
CA ASN A 278 -19.40 -24.02 -4.63
C ASN A 278 -17.93 -23.68 -4.33
N LEU A 279 -17.61 -23.34 -3.07
CA LEU A 279 -16.22 -23.07 -2.65
C LEU A 279 -15.32 -24.30 -2.77
N LEU A 280 -15.82 -25.48 -2.38
CA LEU A 280 -15.06 -26.74 -2.45
C LEU A 280 -14.78 -27.20 -3.89
N ASN A 281 -15.59 -26.73 -4.84
CA ASN A 281 -15.45 -27.00 -6.28
C ASN A 281 -14.84 -25.82 -7.04
N SER A 282 -14.32 -24.80 -6.35
CA SER A 282 -13.63 -23.68 -6.99
C SER A 282 -12.43 -24.18 -7.78
N ASN A 283 -12.21 -23.58 -8.96
CA ASN A 283 -11.04 -23.85 -9.79
C ASN A 283 -9.80 -23.05 -9.35
N GLU A 284 -9.95 -22.18 -8.35
CA GLU A 284 -8.88 -21.36 -7.81
C GLU A 284 -8.68 -21.65 -6.31
N LEU A 285 -7.46 -22.06 -5.94
CA LEU A 285 -7.10 -22.16 -4.53
C LEU A 285 -6.74 -20.77 -4.00
N ASN A 286 -7.63 -20.21 -3.19
CA ASN A 286 -7.48 -18.92 -2.53
C ASN A 286 -7.92 -19.03 -1.07
N PHE A 287 -7.78 -17.94 -0.32
CA PHE A 287 -8.13 -17.90 1.10
C PHE A 287 -9.54 -18.45 1.42
N TYR A 288 -10.55 -18.16 0.60
CA TYR A 288 -11.93 -18.57 0.87
C TYR A 288 -12.18 -20.03 0.53
N SER A 289 -11.70 -20.49 -0.64
CA SER A 289 -11.82 -21.90 -1.03
C SER A 289 -11.02 -22.80 -0.09
N TYR A 290 -9.84 -22.36 0.37
CA TYR A 290 -9.07 -23.06 1.40
C TYR A 290 -9.80 -23.09 2.75
N ASN A 291 -10.42 -21.97 3.17
CA ASN A 291 -11.21 -21.95 4.42
C ASN A 291 -12.38 -22.96 4.36
N ALA A 292 -13.03 -23.11 3.20
CA ALA A 292 -14.06 -24.12 3.00
C ALA A 292 -13.52 -25.54 3.17
N ILE A 293 -12.33 -25.83 2.65
CA ILE A 293 -11.66 -27.12 2.82
C ILE A 293 -11.35 -27.40 4.30
N GLU A 294 -10.88 -26.40 5.04
CA GLU A 294 -10.65 -26.53 6.49
C GLU A 294 -11.95 -26.81 7.26
N ILE A 295 -13.05 -26.13 6.89
CA ILE A 295 -14.37 -26.33 7.52
C ILE A 295 -14.81 -27.78 7.42
N VAL A 296 -14.67 -28.41 6.25
CA VAL A 296 -15.06 -29.81 6.03
C VAL A 296 -13.97 -30.83 6.35
N LYS A 297 -12.78 -30.37 6.78
CA LYS A 297 -11.61 -31.19 7.07
C LYS A 297 -11.22 -32.13 5.92
N LYS A 298 -11.34 -31.65 4.69
CA LYS A 298 -10.96 -32.42 3.49
C LYS A 298 -9.43 -32.39 3.34
N ASP A 299 -8.83 -33.55 3.12
CA ASP A 299 -7.40 -33.65 2.84
C ASP A 299 -7.06 -33.03 1.48
N ILE A 300 -5.93 -32.32 1.42
CA ILE A 300 -5.39 -31.70 0.21
C ILE A 300 -3.99 -32.28 -0.04
N ASP A 301 -3.71 -32.67 -1.28
CA ASP A 301 -2.35 -32.97 -1.71
C ASP A 301 -1.53 -31.68 -1.83
N LEU A 302 -0.68 -31.41 -0.84
CA LEU A 302 0.18 -30.22 -0.80
C LEU A 302 1.37 -30.30 -1.76
N GLY A 303 1.76 -31.50 -2.20
CA GLY A 303 2.98 -31.71 -2.98
C GLY A 303 2.92 -31.07 -4.37
N THR A 304 1.74 -31.09 -4.98
CA THR A 304 1.48 -30.49 -6.31
C THR A 304 1.18 -28.98 -6.24
N LEU A 305 0.77 -28.47 -5.08
CA LEU A 305 0.35 -27.09 -4.89
C LEU A 305 1.50 -26.14 -4.50
N LEU A 306 2.52 -26.66 -3.82
CA LEU A 306 3.57 -25.85 -3.22
C LEU A 306 4.89 -25.95 -3.97
N THR A 307 5.35 -24.80 -4.46
CA THR A 307 6.71 -24.66 -5.00
C THR A 307 7.72 -24.73 -3.87
N LYS A 308 8.80 -25.49 -4.09
CA LYS A 308 9.97 -25.56 -3.19
C LYS A 308 11.19 -25.03 -3.93
N ILE A 309 12.02 -24.27 -3.22
CA ILE A 309 13.23 -23.66 -3.76
C ILE A 309 14.38 -24.05 -2.85
N GLU A 310 15.45 -24.58 -3.45
CA GLU A 310 16.61 -25.12 -2.72
C GLU A 310 17.24 -24.10 -1.76
N ASN A 311 17.40 -22.85 -2.20
CA ASN A 311 17.96 -21.77 -1.37
C ASN A 311 17.15 -21.58 -0.08
N ILE A 312 15.80 -21.57 -0.15
CA ILE A 312 14.95 -21.45 1.04
C ILE A 312 14.97 -22.73 1.87
N ASP A 313 14.95 -23.91 1.23
CA ASP A 313 15.00 -25.19 1.94
C ASP A 313 16.32 -25.40 2.70
N SER A 314 17.43 -24.86 2.20
CA SER A 314 18.73 -24.95 2.86
C SER A 314 18.75 -24.26 4.23
N LEU A 315 17.98 -23.17 4.38
CA LEU A 315 17.84 -22.38 5.61
C LEU A 315 17.16 -23.13 6.75
N ARG A 316 16.54 -24.29 6.48
CA ARG A 316 15.92 -25.15 7.51
C ARG A 316 16.92 -25.70 8.53
N LYS A 317 18.22 -25.63 8.24
CA LYS A 317 19.28 -25.99 9.19
C LYS A 317 19.48 -24.93 10.27
N GLU A 318 19.08 -23.69 10.00
CA GLU A 318 19.35 -22.52 10.84
C GLU A 318 18.07 -21.93 11.44
N TYR A 319 16.95 -22.03 10.74
CA TYR A 319 15.69 -21.40 11.12
C TYR A 319 14.56 -22.40 11.35
N ASP A 320 13.61 -22.01 12.21
CA ASP A 320 12.45 -22.81 12.56
C ASP A 320 11.39 -22.87 11.44
N THR A 321 10.38 -23.73 11.63
CA THR A 321 9.31 -23.91 10.65
C THR A 321 8.51 -22.62 10.40
N ASN A 322 8.34 -21.77 11.42
CA ASN A 322 7.63 -20.50 11.28
C ASN A 322 8.36 -19.59 10.29
N ARG A 323 9.67 -19.40 10.48
CA ARG A 323 10.48 -18.54 9.62
C ARG A 323 10.50 -19.03 8.17
N ILE A 324 10.67 -20.33 7.96
CA ILE A 324 10.70 -20.90 6.61
C ILE A 324 9.35 -20.76 5.93
N ALA A 325 8.24 -20.98 6.64
CA ALA A 325 6.90 -20.74 6.12
C ALA A 325 6.65 -19.25 5.79
N LEU A 326 7.15 -18.31 6.61
CA LEU A 326 7.10 -16.87 6.32
C LEU A 326 7.85 -16.53 5.02
N LEU A 327 9.07 -17.02 4.84
CA LEU A 327 9.86 -16.76 3.63
C LEU A 327 9.15 -17.29 2.38
N TYR A 328 8.68 -18.54 2.41
CA TYR A 328 7.94 -19.10 1.27
C TYR A 328 6.66 -18.34 0.96
N SER A 329 5.86 -18.00 1.98
CA SER A 329 4.60 -17.28 1.78
C SER A 329 4.80 -15.84 1.30
N LEU A 330 5.82 -15.13 1.80
CA LEU A 330 6.21 -13.81 1.28
C LEU A 330 6.66 -13.92 -0.18
N ALA A 331 7.62 -14.80 -0.50
CA ALA A 331 8.12 -14.96 -1.87
C ALA A 331 7.01 -15.35 -2.86
N LYS A 332 6.10 -16.24 -2.46
CA LYS A 332 4.95 -16.64 -3.26
C LYS A 332 4.00 -15.46 -3.54
N THR A 333 3.70 -14.65 -2.53
CA THR A 333 2.68 -13.59 -2.67
C THR A 333 3.22 -12.28 -3.22
N LYS A 334 4.50 -12.00 -3.00
CA LYS A 334 5.16 -10.75 -3.42
C LYS A 334 5.58 -10.76 -4.87
N SER A 335 6.16 -11.86 -5.34
CA SER A 335 6.63 -11.96 -6.73
C SER A 335 6.28 -13.28 -7.41
N ASN A 336 5.54 -14.17 -6.74
CA ASN A 336 5.35 -15.54 -7.20
C ASN A 336 6.69 -16.24 -7.51
N PHE A 337 7.66 -16.02 -6.63
CA PHE A 337 9.04 -16.48 -6.77
C PHE A 337 9.83 -15.91 -7.96
N ASP A 338 9.33 -14.88 -8.64
CA ASP A 338 10.11 -14.18 -9.66
C ASP A 338 11.21 -13.34 -9.01
N LEU A 339 12.45 -13.75 -9.24
CA LEU A 339 13.65 -13.09 -8.74
C LEU A 339 13.93 -11.76 -9.45
N ASN A 340 13.46 -11.58 -10.69
CA ASN A 340 13.71 -10.38 -11.49
C ASN A 340 12.58 -9.34 -11.42
N MET A 341 11.60 -9.55 -10.54
CA MET A 341 10.42 -8.70 -10.43
C MET A 341 10.79 -7.31 -9.91
N ILE A 342 10.28 -6.27 -10.58
CA ILE A 342 10.43 -4.86 -10.19
C ILE A 342 9.03 -4.24 -10.15
N SER A 343 8.65 -3.69 -8.99
CA SER A 343 7.37 -2.98 -8.83
C SER A 343 7.43 -1.56 -9.41
N ARG A 344 6.26 -0.91 -9.53
CA ARG A 344 6.16 0.50 -9.95
C ARG A 344 6.83 1.48 -8.99
N ASP A 345 6.92 1.09 -7.72
CA ASP A 345 7.60 1.85 -6.67
C ASP A 345 9.05 1.37 -6.48
N PHE A 346 9.62 0.69 -7.48
CA PHE A 346 11.00 0.21 -7.50
C PHE A 346 11.40 -0.73 -6.36
N ASN A 347 10.43 -1.39 -5.72
CA ASN A 347 10.73 -2.58 -4.93
C ASN A 347 11.24 -3.70 -5.85
N VAL A 348 12.25 -4.44 -5.39
CA VAL A 348 13.02 -5.39 -6.20
C VAL A 348 13.02 -6.80 -5.62
N GLY A 349 13.20 -7.77 -6.52
CA GLY A 349 13.56 -9.13 -6.17
C GLY A 349 12.39 -9.98 -5.67
N ILE A 350 12.73 -11.19 -5.23
CA ILE A 350 11.74 -12.21 -4.85
C ILE A 350 10.85 -11.81 -3.67
N PHE A 351 11.33 -10.89 -2.82
CA PHE A 351 10.60 -10.39 -1.66
C PHE A 351 10.03 -8.99 -1.85
N GLN A 352 10.25 -8.37 -3.02
CA GLN A 352 9.85 -6.98 -3.29
C GLN A 352 10.34 -6.03 -2.18
N LEU A 353 11.64 -6.05 -1.90
CA LEU A 353 12.26 -5.17 -0.91
C LEU A 353 12.51 -3.78 -1.50
N LYS A 354 12.42 -2.74 -0.67
CA LYS A 354 12.84 -1.38 -1.05
C LYS A 354 14.36 -1.32 -1.17
N VAL A 355 14.86 -0.62 -2.18
CA VAL A 355 16.31 -0.40 -2.37
C VAL A 355 16.91 0.27 -1.14
N ASP A 356 16.33 1.37 -0.64
CA ASP A 356 16.83 2.08 0.55
C ASP A 356 16.93 1.19 1.81
N LEU A 357 16.06 0.18 1.93
CA LEU A 357 16.11 -0.79 3.04
C LEU A 357 17.30 -1.74 2.87
N ILE A 358 17.52 -2.23 1.65
CA ILE A 358 18.67 -3.08 1.32
C ILE A 358 19.97 -2.32 1.61
N ASP A 359 20.10 -1.09 1.11
CA ASP A 359 21.27 -0.24 1.30
C ASP A 359 21.52 0.03 2.80
N SER A 360 20.46 0.37 3.54
CA SER A 360 20.56 0.61 4.99
C SER A 360 21.05 -0.63 5.75
N ILE A 361 20.55 -1.82 5.41
CA ILE A 361 21.00 -3.07 6.04
C ILE A 361 22.44 -3.39 5.63
N SER A 362 22.80 -3.19 4.35
CA SER A 362 24.14 -3.43 3.83
C SER A 362 25.20 -2.61 4.58
N ASN A 363 24.90 -1.32 4.76
CA ASN A 363 25.74 -0.38 5.48
C ASN A 363 25.93 -0.78 6.95
N LEU A 364 24.85 -1.18 7.62
CA LEU A 364 24.91 -1.65 9.01
C LEU A 364 25.77 -2.91 9.19
N LEU A 365 25.83 -3.77 8.17
CA LEU A 365 26.61 -5.00 8.20
C LEU A 365 28.06 -4.81 7.75
N ASN A 366 28.47 -3.60 7.37
CA ASN A 366 29.77 -3.31 6.75
C ASN A 366 30.05 -4.24 5.54
N LEU A 367 29.00 -4.59 4.78
CA LEU A 367 29.15 -5.40 3.57
C LEU A 367 29.71 -4.58 2.40
N GLU A 368 29.71 -3.25 2.52
CA GLU A 368 30.49 -2.35 1.68
C GLU A 368 32.00 -2.47 1.96
N LYS A 369 32.55 -3.68 1.87
CA LYS A 369 33.99 -3.82 1.64
C LYS A 369 34.24 -3.32 0.21
N GLU A 370 35.23 -2.45 0.08
CA GLU A 370 35.68 -1.76 -1.12
C GLU A 370 35.27 -2.45 -2.45
N ASN A 371 34.25 -1.87 -3.12
CA ASN A 371 33.81 -2.13 -4.51
C ASN A 371 32.84 -3.29 -4.82
N GLU A 372 32.21 -3.96 -3.84
CA GLU A 372 31.18 -4.97 -4.15
C GLU A 372 29.79 -4.30 -4.33
N LYS A 373 29.28 -4.25 -5.57
CA LYS A 373 27.94 -3.73 -5.89
C LYS A 373 26.88 -4.75 -5.46
N ILE A 374 25.90 -4.32 -4.67
CA ILE A 374 24.75 -5.14 -4.26
C ILE A 374 24.02 -5.66 -5.51
N ASP A 375 23.81 -6.96 -5.58
CA ASP A 375 23.01 -7.57 -6.64
C ASP A 375 21.57 -7.80 -6.14
N TYR A 376 20.72 -6.81 -6.43
CA TYR A 376 19.30 -6.83 -6.09
C TYR A 376 18.52 -8.04 -6.65
N PHE A 377 19.09 -8.77 -7.62
CA PHE A 377 18.47 -9.93 -8.26
C PHE A 377 19.23 -11.23 -7.97
N ASN A 378 20.12 -11.23 -6.96
CA ASN A 378 20.70 -12.45 -6.40
C ASN A 378 19.78 -13.03 -5.32
N ILE A 379 19.49 -14.34 -5.40
CA ILE A 379 18.56 -14.99 -4.48
C ILE A 379 19.10 -15.07 -3.04
N ASP A 380 20.39 -15.30 -2.86
CA ASP A 380 21.01 -15.45 -1.55
C ASP A 380 21.08 -14.08 -0.83
N GLU A 381 21.39 -13.02 -1.58
CA GLU A 381 21.29 -11.64 -1.07
C GLU A 381 19.86 -11.27 -0.68
N ASN A 382 18.90 -11.53 -1.56
CA ASN A 382 17.48 -11.29 -1.29
C ASN A 382 17.02 -12.00 -0.01
N LEU A 383 17.38 -13.28 0.14
CA LEU A 383 17.07 -14.08 1.32
C LEU A 383 17.71 -13.50 2.56
N LYS A 384 18.99 -13.12 2.49
CA LYS A 384 19.70 -12.49 3.60
C LYS A 384 19.01 -11.21 4.06
N PHE A 385 18.74 -10.27 3.15
CA PHE A 385 18.09 -9.00 3.49
C PHE A 385 16.67 -9.18 4.01
N ALA A 386 15.86 -10.03 3.36
CA ALA A 386 14.51 -10.33 3.81
C ALA A 386 14.51 -10.97 5.21
N ASN A 387 15.42 -11.89 5.46
CA ASN A 387 15.52 -12.58 6.74
C ASN A 387 15.94 -11.63 7.89
N ILE A 388 16.84 -10.68 7.64
CA ILE A 388 17.20 -9.62 8.59
C ILE A 388 16.00 -8.71 8.86
N HIS A 389 15.31 -8.29 7.80
CA HIS A 389 14.11 -7.45 7.93
C HIS A 389 13.02 -8.14 8.77
N ILE A 390 12.72 -9.42 8.49
CA ILE A 390 11.77 -10.21 9.28
C ILE A 390 12.22 -10.32 10.73
N SER A 391 13.50 -10.60 11.02
CA SER A 391 14.01 -10.66 12.39
C SER A 391 13.79 -9.35 13.16
N ASN A 392 13.99 -8.19 12.51
CA ASN A 392 13.75 -6.89 13.13
C ASN A 392 12.26 -6.68 13.47
N ILE A 393 11.36 -7.16 12.61
CA ILE A 393 9.90 -7.08 12.82
C ILE A 393 9.45 -8.03 13.92
N GLU A 394 9.99 -9.26 13.94
CA GLU A 394 9.64 -10.29 14.89
C GLU A 394 10.02 -9.95 16.35
N ASN A 395 10.88 -8.95 16.56
CA ASN A 395 11.14 -8.39 17.88
C ASN A 395 9.87 -7.76 18.51
N ARG A 396 8.94 -7.28 17.68
CA ARG A 396 7.70 -6.61 18.12
C ARG A 396 6.43 -7.39 17.80
N TYR A 397 6.42 -8.15 16.69
CA TYR A 397 5.22 -8.83 16.20
C TYR A 397 5.51 -10.30 15.94
N LYS A 398 4.80 -11.21 16.63
CA LYS A 398 4.93 -12.67 16.41
C LYS A 398 3.87 -13.26 15.48
N ASN A 399 2.76 -12.55 15.29
CA ASN A 399 1.68 -13.05 14.43
C ASN A 399 2.07 -12.90 12.95
N PRO A 400 1.96 -13.96 12.12
CA PRO A 400 2.42 -13.92 10.73
C PRO A 400 1.69 -12.86 9.88
N LEU A 401 0.40 -12.60 10.15
CA LEU A 401 -0.33 -11.52 9.47
C LEU A 401 0.28 -10.15 9.78
N LEU A 402 0.67 -9.92 11.03
CA LEU A 402 1.26 -8.64 11.41
C LEU A 402 2.67 -8.48 10.90
N VAL A 403 3.45 -9.56 10.90
CA VAL A 403 4.76 -9.57 10.26
C VAL A 403 4.63 -9.17 8.80
N SER A 404 3.69 -9.77 8.04
CA SER A 404 3.54 -9.45 6.61
C SER A 404 2.98 -8.05 6.33
N ILE A 405 2.19 -7.46 7.23
CA ILE A 405 1.73 -6.07 7.12
C ILE A 405 2.90 -5.10 7.36
N VAL A 406 3.66 -5.30 8.45
CA VAL A 406 4.80 -4.43 8.80
C VAL A 406 5.95 -4.60 7.82
N PHE A 407 6.11 -5.79 7.22
CA PHE A 407 7.10 -6.05 6.19
C PHE A 407 7.00 -5.06 5.03
N ASP A 408 5.78 -4.72 4.63
CA ASP A 408 5.48 -3.73 3.58
C ASP A 408 5.69 -2.26 4.02
N GLY A 409 6.06 -2.04 5.28
CA GLY A 409 6.18 -0.71 5.88
C GLY A 409 4.85 -0.10 6.32
N VAL A 410 3.77 -0.89 6.38
CA VAL A 410 2.46 -0.40 6.84
C VAL A 410 2.43 -0.31 8.36
N LYS A 411 2.10 0.87 8.88
CA LYS A 411 1.89 1.06 10.32
C LYS A 411 0.58 0.40 10.74
N ILE A 412 0.66 -0.52 11.70
CA ILE A 412 -0.53 -1.13 12.29
C ILE A 412 -1.09 -0.20 13.35
N ASN A 413 -2.36 0.15 13.20
CA ASN A 413 -3.15 0.77 14.26
C ASN A 413 -4.37 -0.12 14.52
N PHE A 414 -4.26 -0.98 15.54
CA PHE A 414 -5.39 -1.78 15.97
C PHE A 414 -6.38 -0.90 16.71
N GLU A 415 -7.43 -0.48 16.01
CA GLU A 415 -8.64 -0.08 16.71
C GLU A 415 -9.26 -1.33 17.35
N LYS A 416 -9.87 -1.18 18.55
CA LYS A 416 -10.52 -2.29 19.25
C LYS A 416 -11.47 -3.01 18.30
N ILE A 417 -11.19 -4.29 18.04
CA ILE A 417 -12.09 -5.16 17.29
C ILE A 417 -13.25 -5.51 18.22
N GLU A 418 -14.46 -5.09 17.86
CA GLU A 418 -15.66 -5.54 18.56
C GLU A 418 -15.92 -7.00 18.22
N LEU A 419 -15.98 -7.85 19.24
CA LEU A 419 -16.24 -9.27 19.08
C LEU A 419 -17.69 -9.48 18.63
N ASN A 420 -17.89 -9.82 17.35
CA ASN A 420 -19.13 -10.39 16.83
C ASN A 420 -18.89 -11.85 16.39
N THR A 421 -19.97 -12.59 16.10
CA THR A 421 -19.91 -14.02 15.75
C THR A 421 -19.21 -14.34 14.42
N LEU A 422 -18.94 -13.33 13.60
CA LEU A 422 -18.29 -13.44 12.30
C LEU A 422 -16.85 -12.87 12.31
N GLU A 423 -16.37 -12.43 13.46
CA GLU A 423 -14.94 -12.19 13.66
C GLU A 423 -14.16 -13.50 13.57
N PRO A 424 -12.92 -13.48 13.06
CA PRO A 424 -12.11 -12.31 12.67
C PRO A 424 -12.34 -11.85 11.22
N TYR A 425 -13.26 -12.50 10.48
CA TYR A 425 -13.36 -12.33 9.03
C TYR A 425 -13.81 -10.92 8.63
N ILE A 426 -14.72 -10.30 9.39
CA ILE A 426 -15.15 -8.92 9.15
C ILE A 426 -13.97 -7.97 9.33
N SER A 427 -13.23 -8.09 10.44
CA SER A 427 -12.03 -7.29 10.65
C SER A 427 -11.02 -7.49 9.54
N LEU A 428 -10.83 -8.72 9.06
CA LEU A 428 -9.91 -9.00 7.97
C LEU A 428 -10.32 -8.28 6.67
N GLU A 429 -11.61 -8.21 6.35
CA GLU A 429 -12.10 -7.44 5.18
C GLU A 429 -11.84 -5.93 5.28
N LEU A 430 -11.74 -5.39 6.50
CA LEU A 430 -11.68 -3.95 6.76
C LEU A 430 -10.28 -3.45 7.12
N LEU A 431 -9.43 -4.33 7.68
CA LEU A 431 -8.10 -4.00 8.20
C LEU A 431 -7.14 -3.53 7.11
N LEU A 432 -7.32 -3.99 5.86
CA LEU A 432 -6.35 -3.77 4.80
C LEU A 432 -7.06 -3.05 3.64
N LYS A 433 -6.83 -1.75 3.52
CA LYS A 433 -7.31 -0.97 2.36
C LYS A 433 -6.49 -1.29 1.11
N ASP A 434 -5.19 -1.55 1.29
CA ASP A 434 -4.24 -1.87 0.23
C ASP A 434 -3.79 -3.34 0.35
N ASN A 435 -3.66 -4.03 -0.78
CA ASN A 435 -3.16 -5.41 -0.89
C ASN A 435 -3.90 -6.46 -0.02
N LEU A 436 -5.18 -6.24 0.29
CA LEU A 436 -6.01 -7.15 1.10
C LEU A 436 -6.01 -8.59 0.60
N GLU A 437 -6.14 -8.76 -0.72
CA GLU A 437 -6.14 -10.06 -1.37
C GLU A 437 -4.79 -10.77 -1.24
N GLU A 438 -3.69 -10.05 -1.47
CA GLU A 438 -2.33 -10.54 -1.24
C GLU A 438 -2.16 -11.04 0.19
N LYS A 439 -2.60 -10.28 1.20
CA LYS A 439 -2.46 -10.66 2.61
C LYS A 439 -3.31 -11.87 3.01
N LYS A 440 -4.51 -12.02 2.43
CA LYS A 440 -5.34 -13.22 2.63
C LYS A 440 -4.69 -14.45 2.01
N ASN A 441 -4.20 -14.33 0.79
CA ASN A 441 -3.49 -15.42 0.13
C ASN A 441 -2.17 -15.73 0.85
N PHE A 442 -1.50 -14.73 1.42
CA PHE A 442 -0.32 -14.92 2.26
C PHE A 442 -0.63 -15.80 3.47
N LEU A 443 -1.73 -15.55 4.18
CA LEU A 443 -2.13 -16.38 5.32
C LEU A 443 -2.39 -17.82 4.92
N MET A 444 -3.09 -18.02 3.81
CA MET A 444 -3.31 -19.35 3.25
C MET A 444 -1.99 -20.04 2.94
N TYR A 445 -1.09 -19.41 2.18
CA TYR A 445 0.20 -20.00 1.85
C TYR A 445 1.06 -20.25 3.08
N TYR A 446 1.03 -19.37 4.07
CA TYR A 446 1.73 -19.57 5.33
C TYR A 446 1.27 -20.86 6.03
N VAL A 447 -0.04 -21.08 6.16
CA VAL A 447 -0.60 -22.32 6.73
C VAL A 447 -0.18 -23.54 5.91
N LEU A 448 -0.31 -23.47 4.57
CA LEU A 448 0.02 -24.58 3.69
C LEU A 448 1.52 -24.95 3.80
N TYR A 449 2.41 -23.97 3.72
CA TYR A 449 3.85 -24.19 3.85
C TYR A 449 4.21 -24.71 5.24
N TYR A 450 3.70 -24.10 6.31
CA TYR A 450 3.92 -24.57 7.68
C TYR A 450 3.51 -26.02 7.86
N ASN A 451 2.31 -26.38 7.38
CA ASN A 451 1.77 -27.72 7.50
C ASN A 451 2.49 -28.74 6.61
N SER A 452 3.05 -28.32 5.47
CA SER A 452 3.88 -29.16 4.61
C SER A 452 5.25 -29.49 5.22
N LEU A 453 5.77 -28.59 6.06
CA LEU A 453 7.05 -28.73 6.75
C LEU A 453 6.91 -29.48 8.08
N THR A 454 5.71 -29.51 8.64
CA THR A 454 5.39 -30.13 9.94
C THR A 454 5.05 -31.60 9.79
N LYS A 455 5.85 -32.47 10.44
CA LYS A 455 5.69 -33.94 10.36
C LYS A 455 4.52 -34.47 11.18
N LYS A 456 4.26 -33.90 12.36
CA LYS A 456 3.25 -34.42 13.30
C LYS A 456 1.92 -33.71 13.07
N SER A 457 0.86 -34.47 12.82
CA SER A 457 -0.47 -33.90 12.54
C SER A 457 -1.00 -32.98 13.64
N LYS A 458 -0.64 -33.25 14.91
CA LYS A 458 -1.07 -32.43 16.06
C LYS A 458 -0.44 -31.04 16.14
N ASP A 459 0.69 -30.85 15.45
CA ASP A 459 1.43 -29.59 15.45
C ASP A 459 1.05 -28.75 14.23
N LYS A 460 0.21 -29.26 13.32
CA LYS A 460 -0.33 -28.50 12.18
C LYS A 460 -1.25 -27.39 12.67
N ILE A 461 -1.21 -26.27 11.95
CA ILE A 461 -2.01 -25.08 12.25
C ILE A 461 -3.17 -24.93 11.27
N SER A 462 -4.15 -24.11 11.64
CA SER A 462 -5.27 -23.71 10.78
C SER A 462 -5.32 -22.20 10.60
N LEU A 463 -6.07 -21.70 9.60
CA LEU A 463 -6.31 -20.26 9.48
C LEU A 463 -6.90 -19.68 10.78
N GLN A 464 -7.83 -20.40 11.41
CA GLN A 464 -8.47 -19.97 12.66
C GLN A 464 -7.45 -19.75 13.79
N SER A 465 -6.48 -20.66 13.94
CA SER A 465 -5.44 -20.56 14.98
C SER A 465 -4.52 -19.34 14.83
N ILE A 466 -4.34 -18.83 13.60
CA ILE A 466 -3.56 -17.59 13.35
C ILE A 466 -4.30 -16.39 13.94
N PHE A 467 -5.62 -16.34 13.77
CA PHE A 467 -6.42 -15.20 14.22
C PHE A 467 -6.63 -15.17 15.74
N GLU A 468 -6.71 -16.32 16.40
CA GLU A 468 -6.76 -16.38 17.87
C GLU A 468 -5.57 -15.67 18.54
N ASN A 469 -4.40 -15.73 17.89
CA ASN A 469 -3.20 -15.04 18.34
C ASN A 469 -3.13 -13.56 17.90
N LEU A 470 -4.01 -13.11 17.01
CA LEU A 470 -4.11 -11.71 16.58
C LEU A 470 -4.87 -10.87 17.62
N MET A 471 -5.83 -11.46 18.31
CA MET A 471 -6.73 -10.78 19.25
C MET A 471 -6.17 -10.61 20.67
N LYS A 472 -4.93 -11.04 20.92
CA LYS A 472 -4.25 -10.74 22.19
C LYS A 472 -3.82 -9.28 22.16
N PRO A 473 -4.16 -8.46 23.18
CA PRO A 473 -3.67 -7.09 23.25
C PRO A 473 -2.14 -7.13 23.14
N ILE A 474 -1.60 -6.43 22.15
CA ILE A 474 -0.17 -6.10 22.18
C ILE A 474 -0.04 -5.29 23.46
N HIS A 475 0.61 -5.88 24.47
CA HIS A 475 0.97 -5.14 25.67
C HIS A 475 1.56 -3.81 25.22
N LYS A 476 1.08 -2.70 25.79
CA LYS A 476 1.79 -1.42 25.70
C LYS A 476 3.24 -1.70 26.04
N LEU A 477 4.09 -1.74 25.03
CA LEU A 477 5.52 -1.68 25.18
C LEU A 477 5.83 -0.23 24.86
N ASP A 478 6.19 0.46 25.93
CA ASP A 478 6.35 1.90 26.03
C ASP A 478 7.35 2.46 25.01
N GLU A 479 7.05 3.72 24.62
CA GLU A 479 7.92 4.77 24.03
C GLU A 479 8.73 4.48 22.75
#